data_AF-A0A1C6KE73-F1
#
_entry.id   AF-A0A1C6KE73-F1
#
_cell.length_a   1.000
_cell.length_b   1.000
_cell.length_c   1.000
_cell.angle_alpha   90.00
_cell.angle_beta   90.00
_cell.angle_gamma   90.00
#
_symmetry.space_group_name_H-M   'P 1'
#
loop_
_entity.id
_entity.type
_entity.pdbx_description
1 polymer ?
#
loop_
_entity_poly.entity_id
_entity_poly.type
_entity_poly.pdbx_seq_one_letter_code
_entity_poly.pdbx_strand_id
1 'polypeptide(L)'
;MRKKVIYIATLIITVLIFATNNVYANTPITPINNAYKEGIYKLDKNDKGEYNLQYQFLNKDSDSAIIVLDQNADIVYKNINCNRKCNAGTITNKNTIILITDGEVELDFTKIN
;
A
#
# COMPACT_ATOMS: atom_id res chain seq x y z
N MET A 1 -20.88 -3.99 42.82
CA MET A 1 -20.91 -3.17 41.58
C MET A 1 -19.51 -2.89 41.03
N ARG A 2 -18.54 -2.46 41.85
CA ARG A 2 -17.16 -2.14 41.40
C ARG A 2 -16.47 -3.23 40.56
N LYS A 3 -16.58 -4.52 40.95
CA LYS A 3 -15.98 -5.63 40.20
C LYS A 3 -16.56 -5.77 38.77
N LYS A 4 -17.88 -5.62 38.61
CA LYS A 4 -18.56 -5.69 37.31
C LYS A 4 -18.14 -4.55 36.37
N VAL A 5 -17.92 -3.35 36.93
CA VAL A 5 -17.44 -2.18 36.16
C VAL A 5 -16.01 -2.40 35.65
N ILE A 6 -15.14 -3.03 36.45
CA ILE A 6 -13.76 -3.33 36.05
C ILE A 6 -13.75 -4.33 34.87
N TYR A 7 -14.58 -5.38 34.91
CA TYR A 7 -14.67 -6.36 33.82
C TYR A 7 -15.17 -5.76 32.49
N ILE A 8 -16.10 -4.80 32.57
CA ILE A 8 -16.62 -4.12 31.37
C ILE A 8 -15.53 -3.20 30.78
N ALA A 9 -14.79 -2.48 31.62
CA ALA A 9 -13.72 -1.61 31.17
C ALA A 9 -12.57 -2.40 30.49
N THR A 10 -12.15 -3.53 31.05
CA THR A 10 -11.12 -4.37 30.43
C THR A 10 -11.58 -4.99 29.11
N LEU A 11 -12.86 -5.37 28.99
CA LEU A 11 -13.45 -5.86 27.74
C LEU A 11 -13.47 -4.78 26.65
N ILE A 12 -13.85 -3.54 27.00
CA ILE A 12 -13.86 -2.42 26.05
C ILE A 12 -12.44 -2.10 25.59
N ILE A 13 -11.47 -2.07 26.50
CA ILE A 13 -10.06 -1.80 26.15
C ILE A 13 -9.51 -2.90 25.22
N THR A 14 -9.81 -4.17 25.48
CA THR A 14 -9.38 -5.25 24.59
C THR A 14 -10.02 -5.11 23.21
N VAL A 15 -11.32 -4.86 23.12
CA VAL A 15 -12.01 -4.63 21.84
C VAL A 15 -11.41 -3.45 21.08
N LEU A 16 -11.09 -2.34 21.75
CA LEU A 16 -10.44 -1.19 21.13
C LEU A 16 -9.05 -1.52 20.58
N ILE A 17 -8.24 -2.31 21.31
CA ILE A 17 -6.91 -2.75 20.85
C ILE A 17 -7.03 -3.69 19.64
N PHE A 18 -8.03 -4.57 19.61
CA PHE A 18 -8.24 -5.49 18.48
C PHE A 18 -8.93 -4.84 17.28
N ALA A 19 -9.68 -3.75 17.48
CA ALA A 19 -10.34 -3.00 16.40
C ALA A 19 -9.37 -2.10 15.62
N THR A 20 -8.19 -1.77 16.16
CA THR A 20 -7.15 -1.01 15.46
C THR A 20 -6.27 -1.86 14.53
N ASN A 21 -6.70 -3.08 14.18
CA ASN A 21 -6.07 -3.83 13.10
C ASN A 21 -6.34 -3.09 11.78
N ASN A 22 -5.45 -2.17 11.43
CA ASN A 22 -5.45 -1.55 10.10
C ASN A 22 -5.53 -2.68 9.07
N VAL A 23 -6.30 -2.48 8.01
CA VAL A 23 -6.28 -3.32 6.80
C VAL A 23 -4.86 -3.18 6.23
N TYR A 24 -3.93 -3.94 6.78
CA TYR A 24 -2.53 -3.88 6.42
C TYR A 24 -2.36 -4.55 5.06
N ALA A 25 -1.58 -3.93 4.19
CA ALA A 25 -1.00 -4.57 3.02
C ALA A 25 -0.35 -5.89 3.48
N ASN A 26 -1.05 -7.01 3.25
CA ASN A 26 -0.73 -8.27 3.94
C ASN A 26 0.51 -8.95 3.36
N THR A 27 1.03 -8.43 2.25
CA THR A 27 2.16 -9.00 1.52
C THR A 27 3.20 -7.91 1.25
N PRO A 28 4.32 -7.91 1.98
CA PRO A 28 5.47 -7.10 1.62
C PRO A 28 5.94 -7.46 0.22
N ILE A 29 6.23 -6.46 -0.60
CA ILE A 29 6.87 -6.65 -1.90
C ILE A 29 8.35 -6.28 -1.76
N THR A 30 9.20 -7.08 -2.40
CA THR A 30 10.56 -6.66 -2.67
C THR A 30 10.54 -5.60 -3.78
N PRO A 31 11.40 -4.58 -3.73
CA PRO A 31 11.52 -3.57 -4.78
C PRO A 31 12.25 -4.16 -6.00
N ILE A 32 11.62 -5.14 -6.64
CA ILE A 32 12.09 -5.77 -7.87
C ILE A 32 11.17 -5.38 -9.01
N ASN A 33 11.72 -5.20 -10.20
CA ASN A 33 10.91 -4.92 -11.38
C ASN A 33 10.14 -6.17 -11.76
N ASN A 34 8.82 -6.12 -11.70
CA ASN A 34 7.96 -7.27 -11.96
C ASN A 34 6.52 -6.84 -12.32
N ALA A 35 5.74 -7.78 -12.82
CA ALA A 35 4.30 -7.65 -12.97
C ALA A 35 3.59 -7.97 -11.64
N TYR A 36 2.66 -7.09 -11.25
CA TYR A 36 1.85 -7.18 -10.05
C TYR A 36 0.37 -7.18 -10.43
N LYS A 37 -0.47 -7.81 -9.61
CA LYS A 37 -1.92 -7.85 -9.81
C LYS A 37 -2.60 -6.78 -8.97
N GLU A 38 -3.93 -6.74 -9.01
CA GLU A 38 -4.71 -5.97 -8.04
C GLU A 38 -4.29 -6.26 -6.60
N GLY A 39 -4.18 -5.22 -5.78
CA GLY A 39 -3.86 -5.39 -4.37
C GLY A 39 -3.30 -4.15 -3.69
N ILE A 40 -2.99 -4.32 -2.41
CA ILE A 40 -2.36 -3.32 -1.55
C ILE A 40 -0.97 -3.84 -1.17
N TYR A 41 0.05 -3.06 -1.49
CA TYR A 41 1.45 -3.42 -1.38
C TYR A 41 2.23 -2.43 -0.53
N LYS A 42 3.25 -2.94 0.17
CA LYS A 42 4.23 -2.16 0.93
C LYS A 42 5.60 -2.79 0.74
N LEU A 43 6.67 -1.98 0.78
CA LEU A 43 8.01 -2.55 0.86
C LEU A 43 8.22 -3.25 2.22
N ASP A 44 9.24 -4.08 2.32
CA ASP A 44 9.64 -4.67 3.61
C ASP A 44 9.91 -3.56 4.64
N LYS A 45 9.40 -3.72 5.86
CA LYS A 45 9.53 -2.72 6.92
C LYS A 45 10.99 -2.42 7.30
N ASN A 46 11.91 -3.33 7.01
CA ASN A 46 13.33 -3.17 7.28
C ASN A 46 14.11 -2.61 6.07
N ASP A 47 13.45 -2.44 4.92
CA ASP A 47 14.04 -1.76 3.77
C ASP A 47 14.26 -0.28 4.10
N LYS A 48 15.50 0.17 3.98
CA LYS A 48 15.92 1.57 4.24
C LYS A 48 16.15 2.36 2.96
N GLY A 49 15.86 1.77 1.81
CA GLY A 49 16.04 2.37 0.50
C GLY A 49 14.95 3.37 0.16
N GLU A 50 15.30 4.27 -0.74
CA GLU A 50 14.37 5.13 -1.46
C GLU A 50 14.39 4.73 -2.94
N TYR A 51 13.22 4.67 -3.56
CA TYR A 51 13.08 4.19 -4.94
C TYR A 51 12.22 5.15 -5.74
N ASN A 52 12.66 5.50 -6.94
CA ASN A 52 11.78 6.11 -7.93
C ASN A 52 10.91 5.01 -8.53
N LEU A 53 9.60 5.07 -8.28
CA LEU A 53 8.62 4.11 -8.77
C LEU A 53 8.08 4.55 -10.13
N GLN A 54 8.29 3.72 -11.15
CA GLN A 54 7.58 3.82 -12.41
C GLN A 54 6.61 2.66 -12.56
N TYR A 55 5.56 2.84 -13.36
CA TYR A 55 4.58 1.79 -13.60
C TYR A 55 3.96 1.89 -15.00
N GLN A 56 3.40 0.77 -15.46
CA GLN A 56 2.62 0.69 -16.69
C GLN A 56 1.51 -0.36 -16.56
N PHE A 57 0.27 -0.01 -16.90
CA PHE A 57 -0.82 -0.98 -16.99
C PHE A 57 -0.64 -1.82 -18.27
N LEU A 58 -0.66 -3.15 -18.12
CA LEU A 58 -0.45 -4.07 -19.24
C LEU A 58 -1.74 -4.34 -20.02
N ASN A 59 -2.89 -4.29 -19.35
CA ASN A 59 -4.20 -4.32 -20.00
C ASN A 59 -4.69 -2.89 -20.27
N LYS A 60 -4.82 -2.53 -21.56
CA LYS A 60 -5.22 -1.19 -22.00
C LYS A 60 -6.73 -0.98 -22.07
N ASP A 61 -7.49 -2.08 -22.03
CA ASP A 61 -8.95 -2.07 -22.23
C ASP A 61 -9.72 -2.13 -20.90
N SER A 62 -9.02 -2.16 -19.77
CA SER A 62 -9.59 -2.18 -18.41
C SER A 62 -9.35 -0.88 -17.66
N ASP A 63 -10.37 -0.39 -16.95
CA ASP A 63 -10.22 0.73 -16.03
C ASP A 63 -9.25 0.37 -14.90
N SER A 64 -8.09 1.02 -14.89
CA SER A 64 -7.03 0.72 -13.95
C SER A 64 -6.55 1.98 -13.24
N ALA A 65 -6.20 1.83 -11.97
CA ALA A 65 -5.71 2.93 -11.15
C ALA A 65 -4.55 2.49 -10.26
N ILE A 66 -3.67 3.44 -9.99
CA ILE A 66 -2.66 3.35 -8.94
C ILE A 66 -2.88 4.49 -7.97
N ILE A 67 -2.79 4.20 -6.68
CA ILE A 67 -2.83 5.18 -5.61
C ILE A 67 -1.62 4.91 -4.71
N VAL A 68 -0.88 5.95 -4.37
CA VAL A 68 0.19 5.88 -3.37
C VAL A 68 -0.22 6.72 -2.19
N LEU A 69 -0.20 6.09 -1.02
CA LEU A 69 -0.42 6.72 0.27
C LEU A 69 0.90 6.92 1.01
N ASP A 70 0.99 7.94 1.85
CA ASP A 70 2.07 8.07 2.82
C ASP A 70 1.78 7.32 4.13
N GLN A 71 2.63 7.55 5.13
CA GLN A 71 2.53 6.94 6.46
C GLN A 71 1.28 7.34 7.26
N ASN A 72 0.64 8.46 6.91
CA ASN A 72 -0.57 8.97 7.54
C ASN A 72 -1.84 8.57 6.78
N ALA A 73 -1.69 7.74 5.73
CA ALA A 73 -2.73 7.39 4.77
C ALA A 73 -3.21 8.58 3.90
N ASP A 74 -2.40 9.63 3.77
CA ASP A 74 -2.66 10.73 2.85
C ASP A 74 -2.28 10.33 1.42
N ILE A 75 -3.11 10.69 0.44
CA ILE A 75 -2.82 10.41 -0.98
C ILE A 75 -1.70 11.36 -1.46
N VAL A 76 -0.54 10.78 -1.75
CA VAL A 76 0.62 11.52 -2.29
C VAL A 76 0.75 11.36 -3.80
N TYR A 77 0.16 10.30 -4.37
CA TYR A 77 0.06 10.11 -5.81
C TYR A 77 -1.21 9.36 -6.18
N LYS A 78 -1.82 9.70 -7.31
CA LYS A 78 -2.89 8.91 -7.92
C LYS A 78 -2.91 9.12 -9.42
N ASN A 79 -3.26 8.07 -10.15
CA ASN A 79 -3.43 8.15 -11.60
C ASN A 79 -4.35 7.02 -12.08
N ILE A 80 -5.08 7.27 -13.16
CA ILE A 80 -6.00 6.33 -13.80
C ILE A 80 -5.57 6.14 -15.26
N ASN A 81 -5.73 4.92 -15.79
CA ASN A 81 -5.61 4.59 -17.21
C ASN A 81 -4.30 5.12 -17.86
N CYS A 82 -3.17 4.99 -17.17
CA CYS A 82 -1.87 5.31 -17.75
C CYS A 82 -1.39 4.20 -18.71
N ASN A 83 -1.62 4.43 -20.00
CA ASN A 83 -1.30 3.48 -21.08
C ASN A 83 0.16 3.56 -21.57
N ARG A 84 1.01 4.26 -20.82
CA ARG A 84 2.45 4.43 -21.05
C ARG A 84 3.20 4.18 -19.74
N LYS A 85 4.53 4.23 -19.77
CA LYS A 85 5.33 4.26 -18.55
C LYS A 85 5.14 5.59 -17.82
N CYS A 86 4.53 5.56 -16.65
CA CYS A 86 4.27 6.70 -15.78
C CYS A 86 5.20 6.69 -14.57
N ASN A 87 5.53 7.88 -14.04
CA ASN A 87 6.31 8.03 -12.81
C ASN A 87 5.35 8.34 -11.64
N ALA A 88 5.38 7.49 -10.61
CA ALA A 88 4.63 7.65 -9.37
C ALA A 88 5.41 8.38 -8.26
N GLY A 89 6.66 8.74 -8.52
CA GLY A 89 7.55 9.49 -7.64
C GLY A 89 8.42 8.60 -6.76
N THR A 90 9.01 9.21 -5.74
CA THR A 90 9.83 8.52 -4.76
C THR A 90 8.96 7.79 -3.74
N ILE A 91 9.27 6.51 -3.51
CA ILE A 91 8.63 5.67 -2.52
C ILE A 91 9.65 5.08 -1.54
N THR A 92 9.17 4.76 -0.35
CA THR A 92 9.92 4.15 0.75
C THR A 92 9.07 3.06 1.40
N ASN A 93 9.63 2.36 2.39
CA ASN A 93 8.88 1.41 3.23
C ASN A 93 7.74 2.04 4.05
N LYS A 94 7.62 3.37 4.06
CA LYS A 94 6.53 4.10 4.71
C LYS A 94 5.32 4.30 3.81
N ASN A 95 5.46 4.09 2.50
CA ASN A 95 4.38 4.28 1.55
C ASN A 95 3.54 3.01 1.39
N THR A 96 2.28 3.19 1.00
CA THR A 96 1.38 2.12 0.59
C THR A 96 1.04 2.29 -0.89
N ILE A 97 1.21 1.26 -1.70
CA ILE A 97 0.86 1.24 -3.12
C ILE A 97 -0.43 0.45 -3.26
N ILE A 98 -1.46 1.03 -3.85
CA ILE A 98 -2.74 0.38 -4.13
C ILE A 98 -2.87 0.29 -5.64
N LEU A 99 -3.04 -0.92 -6.16
CA LEU A 99 -3.32 -1.21 -7.56
C LEU A 99 -4.76 -1.68 -7.67
N ILE A 100 -5.51 -1.04 -8.56
CA ILE A 100 -6.88 -1.40 -8.94
C ILE A 100 -6.82 -1.72 -10.43
N THR A 101 -7.00 -2.98 -10.80
CA THR A 101 -6.90 -3.41 -12.21
C THR A 101 -7.43 -4.84 -12.37
N ASP A 102 -8.01 -5.11 -13.53
CA ASP A 102 -8.49 -6.43 -13.95
C ASP A 102 -7.35 -7.29 -14.55
N GLY A 103 -6.15 -6.71 -14.65
CA GLY A 103 -4.98 -7.31 -15.28
C GLY A 103 -3.72 -7.23 -14.43
N GLU A 104 -2.59 -6.99 -15.11
CA GLU A 104 -1.28 -6.84 -14.48
C GLU A 104 -0.74 -5.42 -14.68
N VAL A 105 0.01 -4.95 -13.68
CA VAL A 105 0.74 -3.69 -13.69
C VAL A 105 2.22 -4.00 -13.57
N GLU A 106 3.02 -3.56 -14.53
CA GLU A 106 4.47 -3.59 -14.38
C GLU A 106 4.86 -2.47 -13.40
N LEU A 107 5.55 -2.81 -12.32
CA LEU A 107 6.16 -1.86 -11.40
C LEU A 107 7.68 -1.92 -11.54
N ASP A 108 8.31 -0.76 -11.71
CA ASP A 108 9.75 -0.61 -11.83
C ASP A 108 10.30 0.24 -10.68
N PHE A 109 11.17 -0.35 -9.88
CA PHE A 109 11.81 0.27 -8.73
C PHE A 109 13.25 0.64 -9.08
N THR A 110 13.53 1.93 -9.24
CA THR A 110 14.91 2.40 -9.43
C THR A 110 15.42 2.99 -8.13
N LYS A 111 16.43 2.36 -7.51
CA LYS A 111 17.01 2.85 -6.26
C LYS A 111 17.62 4.24 -6.46
N ILE A 112 17.33 5.15 -5.54
CA ILE A 112 17.91 6.48 -5.45
C ILE A 112 19.10 6.38 -4.48
N ASN A 113 20.28 6.81 -4.92
CA ASN A 113 21.52 6.73 -4.15
C ASN A 113 21.57 7.72 -2.99
#